data_AF-A0A7K2J0Q8-F1
#
_entry.id   AF-A0A7K2J0Q8-F1
#
_cell.length_a   1.000
_cell.length_b   1.000
_cell.length_c   1.000
_cell.angle_alpha   90.00
_cell.angle_beta   90.00
_cell.angle_gamma   90.00
#
_symmetry.space_group_name_H-M   'P 1'
#
loop_
_entity.id
_entity.type
_entity.pdbx_description
1 polymer ?
#
loop_
_entity_poly.entity_id
_entity_poly.type
_entity_poly.pdbx_seq_one_letter_code
_entity_poly.pdbx_strand_id
1 'polypeptide(L)'
;MKEFLVESSTERIEAAGTPVEIPIAKGVTVVHEAGADLVEPEAGDGDVSTSALSPGRWESWYRVTQKILGVTVTRLRINLSYTTNGSRITKTHKVWGERTNFNLVVRLSTHNLSHWVSSGRGYGQLTWRGTIGGTIKGVPIRVDIDKRHRIEVDKNGYRSGYLRNI
;
A
#
# COMPACT_ATOMS: atom_id res chain seq x y z
N MET A 1 -37.75 -9.12 41.05
CA MET A 1 -36.82 -8.65 40.00
C MET A 1 -35.47 -9.31 40.30
N LYS A 2 -35.02 -10.27 39.47
CA LYS A 2 -33.79 -11.04 39.73
C LYS A 2 -32.61 -10.29 39.10
N GLU A 3 -31.65 -9.87 39.91
CA GLU A 3 -30.36 -9.36 39.45
C GLU A 3 -29.48 -10.54 39.00
N PHE A 4 -28.92 -10.43 37.80
CA PHE A 4 -27.99 -11.40 37.23
C PHE A 4 -26.56 -10.88 37.47
N LEU A 5 -25.81 -11.58 38.32
CA LEU A 5 -24.36 -11.43 38.46
C LEU A 5 -23.70 -12.00 37.19
N VAL A 6 -22.86 -11.21 36.52
CA VAL A 6 -22.01 -11.67 35.42
C VAL A 6 -20.57 -11.60 35.90
N GLU A 7 -19.97 -12.77 36.11
CA GLU A 7 -18.54 -12.90 36.42
C GLU A 7 -17.71 -12.56 35.17
N SER A 8 -16.77 -11.63 35.34
CA SER A 8 -15.80 -11.21 34.33
C SER A 8 -14.50 -12.01 34.53
N SER A 9 -14.20 -12.95 33.63
CA SER A 9 -12.90 -13.62 33.57
C SER A 9 -11.90 -12.79 32.76
N THR A 10 -10.80 -12.37 33.40
CA THR A 10 -9.70 -11.64 32.77
C THR A 10 -8.58 -12.61 32.39
N GLU A 11 -8.40 -12.90 31.10
CA GLU A 11 -7.15 -13.53 30.62
C GLU A 11 -6.12 -12.43 30.29
N ARG A 12 -4.97 -12.48 30.98
CA ARG A 12 -3.82 -11.59 30.72
C ARG A 12 -3.02 -12.14 29.54
N ILE A 13 -2.91 -11.34 28.47
CA ILE A 13 -1.85 -11.51 27.48
C ILE A 13 -0.86 -10.38 27.72
N GLU A 14 0.32 -10.72 28.26
CA GLU A 14 1.41 -9.78 28.46
C GLU A 14 2.11 -9.50 27.12
N ALA A 15 1.98 -8.28 26.62
CA ALA A 15 2.92 -7.69 25.69
C ALA A 15 3.32 -6.31 26.24
N ALA A 16 4.63 -6.07 26.33
CA ALA A 16 5.25 -4.93 26.97
C ALA A 16 4.73 -3.58 26.42
N GLY A 17 4.03 -2.86 27.27
CA GLY A 17 3.47 -1.53 27.06
C GLY A 17 2.33 -1.33 28.05
N THR A 18 2.37 -0.28 28.87
CA THR A 18 1.45 -0.07 29.99
C THR A 18 -0.02 -0.28 29.57
N PRO A 19 -0.74 -1.26 30.15
CA PRO A 19 -2.15 -1.46 29.84
C PRO A 19 -2.95 -0.26 30.35
N VAL A 20 -3.63 0.45 29.45
CA VAL A 20 -4.63 1.44 29.84
C VAL A 20 -5.95 0.69 30.04
N GLU A 21 -6.38 0.52 31.28
CA GLU A 21 -7.72 0.01 31.60
C GLU A 21 -8.76 1.10 31.24
N ILE A 22 -9.61 0.82 30.25
CA ILE A 22 -10.77 1.64 29.94
C ILE A 22 -12.03 0.85 30.32
N PRO A 23 -12.90 1.36 31.21
CA PRO A 23 -14.13 0.68 31.59
C PRO A 23 -15.06 0.56 30.38
N ILE A 24 -15.44 -0.68 30.06
CA ILE A 24 -16.26 -1.02 28.89
C ILE A 24 -17.72 -0.70 29.20
N ALA A 25 -18.18 0.49 28.85
CA ALA A 25 -19.61 0.75 28.71
C ALA A 25 -20.15 0.01 27.47
N LYS A 26 -21.26 -0.72 27.64
CA LYS A 26 -22.01 -1.38 26.55
C LYS A 26 -22.20 -0.40 25.38
N GLY A 27 -21.61 -0.70 24.22
CA GLY A 27 -21.90 -0.01 22.97
C GLY A 27 -20.73 0.74 22.29
N VAL A 28 -19.50 0.64 22.80
CA VAL A 28 -18.32 1.25 22.15
C VAL A 28 -17.32 0.16 21.78
N THR A 29 -17.24 -0.17 20.48
CA THR A 29 -16.18 -1.06 19.99
C THR A 29 -14.90 -0.24 19.87
N VAL A 30 -13.87 -0.67 20.60
CA VAL A 30 -12.53 -0.11 20.61
C VAL A 30 -12.05 0.12 19.17
N VAL A 31 -11.85 1.38 18.82
CA VAL A 31 -11.02 1.77 17.67
C VAL A 31 -9.61 1.34 18.05
N HIS A 32 -9.19 0.17 17.55
CA HIS A 32 -7.76 -0.02 17.41
C HIS A 32 -7.34 1.04 16.39
N GLU A 33 -6.69 2.11 16.85
CA GLU A 33 -5.81 2.90 16.01
C GLU A 33 -4.67 1.99 15.60
N ALA A 34 -4.99 1.07 14.71
CA ALA A 34 -4.05 0.12 14.21
C ALA A 34 -3.22 0.90 13.21
N GLY A 35 -2.00 1.22 13.61
CA GLY A 35 -1.03 1.88 12.76
C GLY A 35 -0.88 1.15 11.42
N ALA A 36 -0.16 1.77 10.50
CA ALA A 36 0.10 1.25 9.15
C ALA A 36 0.69 -0.18 9.07
N ASP A 37 0.99 -0.80 10.22
CA ASP A 37 1.46 -2.17 10.47
C ASP A 37 0.42 -3.27 10.22
N LEU A 38 -0.89 -3.00 10.28
CA LEU A 38 -1.89 -4.02 9.89
C LEU A 38 -1.96 -4.25 8.38
N VAL A 39 -1.34 -3.37 7.59
CA VAL A 39 -1.37 -3.45 6.14
C VAL A 39 -0.11 -4.15 5.67
N GLU A 40 -0.23 -5.45 5.50
CA GLU A 40 0.81 -6.30 4.96
C GLU A 40 0.88 -6.10 3.44
N PRO A 41 1.99 -5.57 2.91
CA PRO A 41 2.21 -5.59 1.48
C PRO A 41 2.62 -7.00 1.05
N GLU A 42 1.99 -7.55 0.02
CA GLU A 42 2.59 -8.68 -0.69
C GLU A 42 3.81 -8.21 -1.48
N ALA A 43 4.72 -9.15 -1.80
CA ALA A 43 5.78 -8.92 -2.77
C ALA A 43 5.15 -8.34 -4.05
N GLY A 44 5.65 -7.19 -4.48
CA GLY A 44 5.09 -6.53 -5.65
C GLY A 44 5.50 -7.25 -6.93
N ASP A 45 4.65 -7.09 -7.93
CA ASP A 45 4.80 -7.64 -9.27
C ASP A 45 4.98 -6.47 -10.25
N GLY A 46 5.83 -6.64 -11.27
CA GLY A 46 6.18 -5.59 -12.21
C GLY A 46 6.27 -6.12 -13.64
N ASP A 47 6.28 -5.21 -14.59
CA ASP A 47 6.23 -5.55 -16.01
C ASP A 47 7.51 -6.26 -16.50
N VAL A 48 7.49 -7.59 -16.59
CA VAL A 48 8.69 -8.37 -16.93
C VAL A 48 8.95 -8.32 -18.44
N SER A 49 10.04 -7.69 -18.87
CA SER A 49 10.62 -7.95 -20.20
C SER A 49 11.91 -8.76 -20.06
N THR A 50 11.92 -9.91 -20.72
CA THR A 50 13.02 -10.89 -20.71
C THR A 50 14.11 -10.56 -21.73
N SER A 51 13.99 -9.44 -22.45
CA SER A 51 14.91 -8.99 -23.49
C SER A 51 15.09 -7.47 -23.47
N ALA A 52 16.15 -7.00 -24.12
CA ALA A 52 16.35 -5.56 -24.32
C ALA A 52 15.22 -5.00 -25.18
N LEU A 53 14.63 -3.89 -24.73
CA LEU A 53 13.58 -3.17 -25.44
C LEU A 53 14.14 -2.55 -26.71
N SER A 54 13.38 -2.57 -27.81
CA SER A 54 13.76 -1.83 -29.02
C SER A 54 13.78 -0.32 -28.76
N PRO A 55 14.57 0.47 -29.52
CA PRO A 55 14.49 1.92 -29.47
C PRO A 55 13.04 2.39 -29.66
N GLY A 56 12.58 3.31 -28.83
CA GLY A 56 11.19 3.76 -28.87
C GLY A 56 10.63 4.16 -27.52
N ARG A 57 9.31 4.41 -27.50
CA ARG A 57 8.56 4.75 -26.30
C ARG A 57 7.91 3.51 -25.72
N TRP A 58 8.02 3.37 -24.40
CA TRP A 58 7.56 2.23 -23.64
C TRP A 58 6.87 2.68 -22.36
N GLU A 59 6.08 1.77 -21.81
CA GLU A 59 5.46 1.94 -20.50
C GLU A 59 5.73 0.69 -19.68
N SER A 60 6.04 0.89 -18.40
CA SER A 60 6.19 -0.21 -17.45
C SER A 60 5.53 0.16 -16.14
N TRP A 61 5.23 -0.86 -15.35
CA TRP A 61 4.46 -0.70 -14.14
C TRP A 61 4.96 -1.60 -13.02
N TYR A 62 4.61 -1.21 -11.80
CA TYR A 62 4.86 -1.97 -10.58
C TYR A 62 3.62 -1.92 -9.70
N ARG A 63 3.21 -3.07 -9.17
CA ARG A 63 1.96 -3.24 -8.44
C ARG A 63 2.22 -3.94 -7.12
N VAL A 64 1.56 -3.45 -6.07
CA VAL A 64 1.57 -4.05 -4.73
C VAL A 64 0.14 -4.32 -4.28
N THR A 65 -0.12 -5.53 -3.80
CA THR A 65 -1.38 -5.88 -3.15
C THR A 65 -1.27 -5.61 -1.66
N GLN A 66 -2.24 -4.91 -1.10
CA GLN A 66 -2.35 -4.65 0.33
C GLN A 66 -3.39 -5.57 0.95
N LYS A 67 -2.99 -6.31 1.99
CA LYS A 67 -3.87 -7.16 2.77
C LYS A 67 -4.04 -6.63 4.19
N ILE A 68 -5.20 -6.91 4.77
CA ILE A 68 -5.48 -6.71 6.19
C ILE A 68 -6.13 -8.00 6.69
N LEU A 69 -5.57 -8.59 7.75
CA LEU A 69 -6.03 -9.88 8.29
C LEU A 69 -6.13 -10.99 7.21
N GLY A 70 -5.19 -10.99 6.27
CA GLY A 70 -5.15 -11.92 5.12
C GLY A 70 -6.16 -11.64 4.00
N VAL A 71 -7.02 -10.62 4.12
CA VAL A 71 -8.00 -10.23 3.10
C VAL A 71 -7.40 -9.15 2.21
N THR A 72 -7.48 -9.31 0.89
CA THR A 72 -7.05 -8.28 -0.07
C THR A 72 -7.99 -7.07 0.02
N VAL A 73 -7.43 -5.90 0.32
CA VAL A 73 -8.22 -4.67 0.50
C VAL A 73 -8.06 -3.73 -0.69
N THR A 74 -6.84 -3.55 -1.17
CA THR A 74 -6.56 -2.72 -2.34
C THR A 74 -5.33 -3.20 -3.08
N ARG A 75 -5.29 -2.93 -4.39
CA ARG A 75 -4.10 -3.07 -5.23
C ARG A 75 -3.68 -1.70 -5.70
N LEU A 76 -2.43 -1.36 -5.46
CA LEU A 76 -1.84 -0.09 -5.87
C LEU A 76 -0.86 -0.35 -7.00
N ARG A 77 -0.96 0.39 -8.09
CA ARG A 77 -0.06 0.30 -9.24
C ARG A 77 0.53 1.67 -9.53
N ILE A 78 1.83 1.73 -9.73
CA ILE A 78 2.53 2.88 -10.30
C ILE A 78 2.91 2.55 -11.74
N ASN A 79 2.72 3.50 -12.64
CA ASN A 79 3.05 3.40 -14.05
C ASN A 79 4.05 4.49 -14.43
N LEU A 80 4.98 4.16 -15.34
CA LEU A 80 5.96 5.11 -15.89
C LEU A 80 6.05 4.96 -17.40
N SER A 81 5.88 6.06 -18.12
CA SER A 81 6.09 6.17 -19.58
C SER A 81 7.47 6.77 -19.86
N TYR A 82 8.26 6.16 -20.73
CA TYR A 82 9.66 6.52 -20.97
C TYR A 82 10.11 6.19 -22.41
N THR A 83 11.28 6.69 -22.80
CA THR A 83 11.93 6.38 -24.08
C THR A 83 13.28 5.71 -23.84
N THR A 84 13.57 4.66 -24.60
CA THR A 84 14.88 4.00 -24.65
C THR A 84 15.46 4.09 -26.07
N ASN A 85 16.79 4.05 -26.17
CA ASN A 85 17.50 3.87 -27.45
C ASN A 85 17.99 2.41 -27.63
N GLY A 86 17.47 1.46 -26.86
CA GLY A 86 17.90 0.06 -26.83
C GLY A 86 19.08 -0.25 -25.92
N SER A 87 19.78 0.78 -25.42
CA SER A 87 20.92 0.60 -24.48
C SER A 87 20.71 1.27 -23.13
N ARG A 88 19.92 2.33 -23.07
CA ARG A 88 19.59 3.06 -21.85
C ARG A 88 18.29 3.84 -22.00
N ILE A 89 17.72 4.24 -20.86
CA ILE A 89 16.62 5.20 -20.83
C ILE A 89 17.16 6.59 -21.15
N THR A 90 16.52 7.25 -22.11
CA THR A 90 16.89 8.60 -22.57
C THR A 90 15.97 9.68 -22.01
N LYS A 91 14.70 9.37 -21.74
CA LYS A 91 13.71 10.32 -21.23
C LYS A 91 12.59 9.62 -20.47
N THR A 92 12.07 10.24 -19.41
CA THR A 92 10.77 9.89 -18.80
C THR A 92 9.74 10.95 -19.16
N HIS A 93 8.48 10.54 -19.37
CA HIS A 93 7.41 11.41 -19.86
C HIS A 93 6.32 11.65 -18.84
N LYS A 94 5.91 10.60 -18.12
CA LYS A 94 4.76 10.65 -17.22
C LYS A 94 4.86 9.55 -16.18
N VAL A 95 4.49 9.89 -14.95
CA VAL A 95 4.18 8.93 -13.88
C VAL A 95 2.72 9.09 -13.48
N TRP A 96 2.04 8.00 -13.16
CA TRP A 96 0.69 8.05 -12.57
C TRP A 96 0.43 6.80 -11.72
N GLY A 97 -0.55 6.90 -10.84
CA GLY A 97 -0.99 5.79 -10.01
C GLY A 97 -2.39 5.32 -10.36
N GLU A 98 -2.59 4.00 -10.28
CA GLU A 98 -3.88 3.34 -10.42
C GLU A 98 -4.17 2.56 -9.14
N ARG A 99 -5.44 2.49 -8.75
CA ARG A 99 -5.89 1.72 -7.60
C ARG A 99 -7.08 0.84 -7.96
N THR A 100 -7.12 -0.36 -7.41
CA THR A 100 -8.28 -1.25 -7.44
C THR A 100 -8.67 -1.57 -6.00
N ASN A 101 -9.82 -1.06 -5.57
CA ASN A 101 -10.32 -1.24 -4.22
C ASN A 101 -11.30 -2.42 -4.19
N PHE A 102 -11.05 -3.38 -3.29
CA PHE A 102 -11.92 -4.54 -3.06
C PHE A 102 -12.85 -4.35 -1.86
N ASN A 103 -12.57 -3.35 -1.03
CA ASN A 103 -13.44 -2.89 0.04
C ASN A 103 -14.03 -1.51 -0.33
N LEU A 104 -15.35 -1.35 -0.12
CA LEU A 104 -16.11 -0.14 -0.45
C LEU A 104 -15.65 1.11 0.31
N VAL A 105 -14.99 0.94 1.46
CA VAL A 105 -14.60 2.05 2.35
C VAL A 105 -13.11 2.44 2.18
N VAL A 106 -12.53 2.16 1.01
CA VAL A 106 -11.16 2.58 0.68
C VAL A 106 -11.17 3.91 -0.07
N ARG A 107 -10.55 4.94 0.51
CA ARG A 107 -10.39 6.26 -0.11
C ARG A 107 -8.91 6.56 -0.20
N LEU A 108 -8.34 6.46 -1.41
CA LEU A 108 -6.93 6.72 -1.67
C LEU A 108 -6.76 7.69 -2.82
N SER A 109 -5.71 8.50 -2.75
CA SER A 109 -5.36 9.50 -3.76
C SER A 109 -3.85 9.53 -3.97
N THR A 110 -3.43 9.94 -5.16
CA THR A 110 -2.00 10.08 -5.51
C THR A 110 -1.55 11.52 -5.33
N HIS A 111 -0.39 11.70 -4.71
CA HIS A 111 0.26 13.00 -4.46
C HIS A 111 1.73 12.94 -4.83
N ASN A 112 2.39 14.10 -4.93
CA ASN A 112 3.85 14.23 -5.11
C ASN A 112 4.40 13.39 -6.27
N LEU A 113 3.73 13.45 -7.42
CA LEU A 113 4.14 12.72 -8.61
C LEU A 113 5.46 13.29 -9.15
N SER A 114 6.46 12.44 -9.34
CA SER A 114 7.76 12.82 -9.89
C SER A 114 8.33 11.72 -10.76
N HIS A 115 9.00 12.10 -11.85
CA HIS A 115 9.74 11.18 -12.71
C HIS A 115 11.02 11.83 -13.20
N TRP A 116 12.08 11.04 -13.33
CA TRP A 116 13.39 11.53 -13.75
C TRP A 116 14.22 10.42 -14.40
N VAL A 117 15.31 10.81 -15.05
CA VAL A 117 16.34 9.90 -15.55
C VAL A 117 17.60 10.07 -14.71
N SER A 118 18.23 8.97 -14.33
CA SER A 118 19.56 9.00 -13.70
C SER A 118 20.33 7.74 -14.08
N SER A 119 21.63 7.89 -14.40
CA SER A 119 22.55 6.78 -14.70
C SER A 119 22.01 5.81 -15.77
N GLY A 120 21.35 6.34 -16.81
CA GLY A 120 20.77 5.54 -17.90
C GLY A 120 19.49 4.77 -17.53
N ARG A 121 18.89 5.07 -16.38
CA ARG A 121 17.65 4.45 -15.88
C ARG A 121 16.54 5.48 -15.70
N GLY A 122 15.31 5.01 -15.81
CA GLY A 122 14.10 5.81 -15.57
C GLY A 122 13.56 5.54 -14.17
N TYR A 123 13.07 6.59 -13.53
CA TYR A 123 12.46 6.52 -12.21
C TYR A 123 11.10 7.21 -12.21
N GLY A 124 10.14 6.61 -11.52
CA GLY A 124 8.84 7.19 -11.22
C GLY A 124 8.55 7.04 -9.73
N GLN A 125 8.00 8.08 -9.12
CA GLN A 125 7.60 8.09 -7.71
C GLN A 125 6.29 8.84 -7.53
N LEU A 126 5.46 8.34 -6.62
CA LEU A 126 4.30 9.04 -6.11
C LEU A 126 4.03 8.62 -4.66
N THR A 127 3.17 9.36 -3.99
CA THR A 127 2.68 9.05 -2.64
C THR A 127 1.21 8.67 -2.70
N TRP A 128 0.83 7.58 -2.05
CA TRP A 128 -0.56 7.23 -1.77
C TRP A 128 -0.97 7.82 -0.43
N ARG A 129 -2.04 8.61 -0.44
CA ARG A 129 -2.63 9.18 0.77
C ARG A 129 -4.12 8.88 0.88
N GLY A 130 -4.55 8.54 2.09
CA GLY A 130 -5.96 8.45 2.45
C GLY A 130 -6.19 7.43 3.54
N THR A 131 -7.35 6.79 3.53
CA THR A 131 -7.78 5.89 4.60
C THR A 131 -8.42 4.63 4.03
N ILE A 132 -8.15 3.51 4.69
CA ILE A 132 -8.84 2.24 4.54
C ILE A 132 -9.74 2.07 5.76
N GLY A 133 -11.07 2.03 5.56
CA GLY A 133 -12.03 1.84 6.64
C GLY A 133 -12.89 0.57 6.50
N GLY A 134 -13.86 0.43 7.41
CA GLY A 134 -14.97 -0.52 7.31
C GLY A 134 -14.81 -1.73 8.23
N THR A 135 -15.46 -2.84 7.86
CA THR A 135 -15.41 -4.09 8.64
C THR A 135 -14.75 -5.18 7.80
N ILE A 136 -13.70 -5.79 8.31
CA ILE A 136 -12.97 -6.89 7.66
C ILE A 136 -13.03 -8.08 8.61
N LYS A 137 -13.63 -9.20 8.16
CA LYS A 137 -13.87 -10.40 8.99
C LYS A 137 -14.57 -10.10 10.33
N GLY A 138 -15.54 -9.18 10.33
CA GLY A 138 -16.27 -8.78 11.54
C GLY A 138 -15.54 -7.77 12.44
N VAL A 139 -14.28 -7.45 12.14
CA VAL A 139 -13.49 -6.47 12.90
C VAL A 139 -13.63 -5.08 12.27
N PRO A 140 -14.06 -4.05 13.01
CA PRO A 140 -14.03 -2.67 12.51
C PRO A 140 -12.58 -2.19 12.43
N ILE A 141 -12.19 -1.66 11.27
CA ILE A 141 -10.84 -1.22 10.98
C ILE A 141 -10.86 0.19 10.40
N ARG A 142 -9.91 1.01 10.83
CA ARG A 142 -9.57 2.28 10.20
C ARG A 142 -8.05 2.41 10.19
N VAL A 143 -7.47 2.45 9.00
CA VAL A 143 -6.02 2.58 8.80
C VAL A 143 -5.76 3.75 7.86
N ASP A 144 -4.97 4.71 8.32
CA ASP A 144 -4.47 5.76 7.45
C ASP A 144 -3.26 5.27 6.65
N ILE A 145 -3.26 5.63 5.38
CA ILE A 145 -2.26 5.26 4.40
C ILE A 145 -1.49 6.51 4.06
N ASP A 146 -0.21 6.55 4.43
CA ASP A 146 0.79 7.42 3.80
C ASP A 146 1.95 6.52 3.32
N LYS A 147 1.97 6.23 2.01
CA LYS A 147 2.93 5.28 1.43
C LYS A 147 3.58 5.87 0.20
N ARG A 148 4.91 5.79 0.11
CA ARG A 148 5.68 6.14 -1.09
C ARG A 148 5.80 4.92 -2.00
N HIS A 149 5.34 5.05 -3.24
CA HIS A 149 5.44 4.02 -4.28
C HIS A 149 6.50 4.46 -5.30
N ARG A 150 7.49 3.62 -5.59
CA ARG A 150 8.52 3.89 -6.61
C ARG A 150 8.64 2.73 -7.58
N ILE A 151 8.92 3.09 -8.83
CA ILE A 151 9.34 2.19 -9.91
C ILE A 151 10.68 2.65 -10.47
N GLU A 152 11.52 1.68 -10.82
CA GLU A 152 12.76 1.83 -11.57
C GLU A 152 12.68 0.98 -12.84
N VAL A 153 13.05 1.57 -13.97
CA VAL A 153 13.10 0.93 -15.28
C VAL A 153 14.48 1.08 -15.90
N ASP A 154 14.88 0.09 -16.69
CA ASP A 154 16.11 0.15 -17.50
C ASP A 154 15.84 -0.28 -18.95
N LYS A 155 16.91 -0.56 -19.70
CA LYS A 155 16.81 -0.96 -21.11
C LYS A 155 16.00 -2.26 -21.33
N ASN A 156 15.72 -3.04 -20.28
CA ASN A 156 14.96 -4.28 -20.32
C ASN A 156 13.56 -4.12 -19.71
N GLY A 157 13.06 -2.92 -19.45
CA GLY A 157 11.74 -2.72 -18.85
C GLY A 157 11.77 -2.49 -17.34
N TYR A 158 10.80 -3.04 -16.61
CA TYR A 158 10.77 -2.96 -15.15
C TYR A 158 12.02 -3.64 -14.57
N ARG A 159 12.69 -2.95 -13.66
CA ARG A 159 13.88 -3.44 -12.96
C ARG A 159 13.60 -3.69 -11.49
N SER A 160 12.97 -2.73 -10.82
CA SER A 160 12.65 -2.83 -9.39
C SER A 160 11.58 -1.82 -8.99
N GLY A 161 11.03 -1.99 -7.80
CA GLY A 161 10.08 -1.07 -7.21
C GLY A 161 9.87 -1.35 -5.74
N TYR A 162 9.24 -0.42 -5.03
CA TYR A 162 8.82 -0.63 -3.65
C TYR A 162 7.55 0.16 -3.33
N LEU A 163 6.89 -0.26 -2.26
CA LEU A 163 5.90 0.53 -1.53
C LEU A 163 6.36 0.59 -0.07
N ARG A 164 6.53 1.79 0.49
CA ARG A 164 7.04 1.98 1.87
C ARG A 164 6.28 3.05 2.64
N ASN A 165 6.18 2.89 3.95
CA ASN A 165 5.68 3.92 4.86
C ASN A 165 6.52 5.20 4.74
N ILE A 166 5.88 6.35 4.96
CA ILE A 166 6.57 7.64 5.10
C ILE A 166 6.07 8.41 6.31
#